data_AF-A0A2W7CKJ0-F1
#
_entry.id   AF-A0A2W7CKJ0-F1
#
_cell.length_a   1.000
_cell.length_b   1.000
_cell.length_c   1.000
_cell.angle_alpha   90.00
_cell.angle_beta   90.00
_cell.angle_gamma   90.00
#
_symmetry.space_group_name_H-M   'P 1'
#
loop_
_entity.id
_entity.type
_entity.pdbx_description
1 polymer ?
#
loop_
_entity_poly.entity_id
_entity_poly.type
_entity_poly.pdbx_seq_one_letter_code
_entity_poly.pdbx_strand_id
1 'polypeptide(L)'
;MHIAYSQLGLKLNLKTRLYRLSKKEEKEELLKAIRKSSPSNEYFSAIQEEEAEEEIKPIIKTPQSKLDKIFRELRKIKKSRVEDYFIRGNSAQEEILQEVFDRSVEQILNKPENKKKIKQIFKGFDFNLVKVQPLEMLIILLKDETATEEFKEFCLNKSIVTIGDADLLIKFLCQTNFDDYEHKLMKKLGQNTHMDGIVYTFLDEKLNCDNPGYYKLACMQMKKLSEMPDVLEQTRLRILSERSDSHSVALNHLVNEIHAVCIKQDTKKKDYDVNDVVKFLQSKGIQHETCTKVRNLFDRRNSNSVSHPGSDVRLAWEVTREEYLEYYEHVGQCLEALL
;
A
#
# COMPACT_ATOMS: atom_id res chain seq x y z
N MET A 1 11.51 25.04 11.20
CA MET A 1 10.23 24.28 11.25
C MET A 1 10.44 22.77 11.48
N HIS A 2 11.64 22.20 11.26
CA HIS A 2 11.97 20.79 11.53
C HIS A 2 12.33 20.45 12.99
N ILE A 3 12.72 21.44 13.80
CA ILE A 3 13.31 21.21 15.15
C ILE A 3 12.25 20.84 16.20
N ALA A 4 11.05 21.42 16.13
CA ALA A 4 9.99 21.17 17.13
C ALA A 4 9.44 19.73 17.09
N TYR A 5 9.41 19.09 15.92
CA TYR A 5 8.89 17.73 15.77
C TYR A 5 9.85 16.65 16.29
N SER A 6 11.16 16.85 16.10
CA SER A 6 12.19 15.93 16.62
C SER A 6 12.23 15.90 18.15
N GLN A 7 11.96 17.03 18.81
CA GLN A 7 12.02 17.12 20.27
C GLN A 7 10.76 16.61 20.99
N LEU A 8 9.61 16.51 20.30
CA LEU A 8 8.34 16.09 20.90
C LEU A 8 8.00 14.61 20.69
N GLY A 9 8.82 13.85 19.96
CA GLY A 9 8.62 12.40 19.77
C GLY A 9 7.32 12.01 19.03
N LEU A 10 6.71 12.95 18.31
CA LEU A 10 5.41 12.73 17.64
C LEU A 10 5.62 12.05 16.28
N LYS A 11 5.11 10.82 16.13
CA LYS A 11 4.96 10.16 14.82
C LYS A 11 3.89 10.90 14.02
N LEU A 12 4.28 11.55 12.92
CA LEU A 12 3.35 12.14 11.96
C LEU A 12 2.53 11.02 11.29
N ASN A 13 1.28 10.88 11.68
CA ASN A 13 0.28 10.14 10.90
C ASN A 13 -0.14 11.02 9.70
N LEU A 14 -0.44 10.41 8.56
CA LEU A 14 -1.05 11.04 7.37
C LEU A 14 -2.31 11.89 7.69
N LYS A 15 -2.92 11.72 8.88
CA LYS A 15 -4.04 12.53 9.39
C LYS A 15 -3.63 13.84 10.10
N THR A 16 -2.34 14.16 10.24
CA THR A 16 -1.88 15.30 11.03
C THR A 16 -1.71 16.55 10.16
N ARG A 17 -2.71 17.43 10.16
CA ARG A 17 -2.72 18.70 9.40
C ARG A 17 -1.80 19.74 10.05
N LEU A 18 -0.98 20.41 9.23
CA LEU A 18 -0.21 21.59 9.63
C LEU A 18 -1.04 22.86 9.42
N TYR A 19 -1.11 23.72 10.42
CA TYR A 19 -1.84 25.00 10.35
C TYR A 19 -0.88 26.18 10.52
N ARG A 20 -0.94 27.16 9.61
CA ARG A 20 -0.17 28.39 9.73
C ARG A 20 -0.98 29.43 10.50
N LEU A 21 -0.69 29.55 11.80
CA LEU A 21 -1.39 30.47 12.71
C LEU A 21 -1.26 31.96 12.33
N SER A 22 -0.30 32.30 11.47
CA SER A 22 -0.15 33.64 10.90
C SER A 22 -1.21 33.98 9.84
N LYS A 23 -1.88 32.97 9.26
CA LYS A 23 -3.01 33.16 8.34
C LYS A 23 -4.32 32.98 9.09
N LYS A 24 -5.16 34.01 9.05
CA LYS A 24 -6.42 34.06 9.78
C LYS A 24 -7.36 32.91 9.41
N GLU A 25 -7.43 32.56 8.13
CA GLU A 25 -8.24 31.47 7.58
C GLU A 25 -7.83 30.09 8.15
N GLU A 26 -6.53 29.78 8.12
CA GLU A 26 -6.02 28.51 8.64
C GLU A 26 -6.13 28.43 10.18
N LYS A 27 -6.02 29.57 10.87
CA LYS A 27 -6.27 29.65 12.32
C LYS A 27 -7.73 29.36 12.67
N GLU A 28 -8.68 29.88 11.87
CA GLU A 28 -10.11 29.64 12.06
C GLU A 28 -10.49 28.17 11.77
N GLU A 29 -9.87 27.53 10.79
CA GLU A 29 -10.07 26.10 10.53
C GLU A 29 -9.50 25.21 11.64
N LEU A 30 -8.34 25.55 12.21
CA LEU A 30 -7.81 24.84 13.38
C LEU A 30 -8.80 24.92 14.55
N LEU A 31 -9.34 26.10 14.83
CA LEU A 31 -10.32 26.31 15.90
C LEU A 31 -11.60 25.50 15.66
N LYS A 32 -12.07 25.38 14.41
CA LYS A 32 -13.21 24.50 14.07
C LYS A 32 -12.89 23.02 14.25
N ALA A 33 -11.69 22.57 13.89
CA ALA A 33 -11.27 21.18 14.03
C ALA A 33 -11.09 20.76 15.50
N ILE A 34 -10.52 21.65 16.34
CA ILE A 34 -10.41 21.45 17.79
C ILE A 34 -11.80 21.39 18.44
N ARG A 35 -12.74 22.24 18.01
CA ARG A 35 -14.13 22.22 18.52
C ARG A 35 -14.85 20.89 18.26
N LYS A 36 -14.57 20.22 17.13
CA LYS A 36 -15.15 18.90 16.82
C LYS A 36 -14.58 17.75 17.64
N SER A 37 -13.41 17.93 18.26
CA SER A 37 -12.66 16.86 18.95
C SER A 37 -12.65 17.00 20.47
N SER A 38 -13.37 17.98 21.03
CA SER A 38 -13.48 18.20 22.47
C SER A 38 -14.68 17.42 23.06
N PRO A 39 -14.49 16.58 24.11
CA PRO A 39 -15.56 15.77 24.73
C PRO A 39 -16.59 16.54 25.58
N SER A 40 -16.92 17.78 25.22
CA SER A 40 -17.89 18.59 25.98
C SER A 40 -18.78 19.37 25.01
N ASN A 41 -19.62 18.63 24.29
CA ASN A 41 -20.67 19.18 23.43
C ASN A 41 -22.08 18.95 24.02
N GLU A 42 -22.18 18.79 25.34
CA GLU A 42 -23.45 18.77 26.08
C GLU A 42 -24.04 20.19 26.29
N TYR A 43 -23.39 21.26 25.82
CA TYR A 43 -23.82 22.64 26.14
C TYR A 43 -24.31 23.51 24.97
N PHE A 44 -24.44 22.97 23.75
CA PHE A 44 -24.97 23.76 22.63
C PHE A 44 -25.95 22.99 21.74
N SER A 45 -26.77 22.13 22.35
CA SER A 45 -28.00 21.62 21.74
C SER A 45 -29.12 22.65 21.85
N ALA A 46 -28.94 23.80 21.21
CA ALA A 46 -30.02 24.73 20.96
C ALA A 46 -29.59 25.62 19.79
N ILE A 47 -30.46 25.68 18.77
CA ILE A 47 -30.49 26.57 17.61
C ILE A 47 -30.31 25.83 16.27
N GLN A 48 -31.47 25.66 15.62
CA GLN A 48 -31.78 25.49 14.18
C GLN A 48 -31.69 24.06 13.63
N GLU A 49 -32.78 23.26 13.66
CA GLU A 49 -34.05 23.32 12.89
C GLU A 49 -33.91 23.27 11.36
N GLU A 50 -34.35 22.12 10.83
CA GLU A 50 -35.07 21.86 9.58
C GLU A 50 -34.63 22.60 8.30
N GLU A 51 -33.87 21.91 7.45
CA GLU A 51 -34.05 22.03 5.99
C GLU A 51 -34.25 20.63 5.39
N ALA A 52 -35.34 20.52 4.64
CA ALA A 52 -35.83 19.30 4.00
C ALA A 52 -34.80 18.73 3.01
N GLU A 53 -34.55 17.43 3.13
CA GLU A 53 -33.81 16.65 2.13
C GLU A 53 -34.67 16.54 0.86
N GLU A 54 -34.40 17.40 -0.12
CA GLU A 54 -34.81 17.11 -1.50
C GLU A 54 -34.04 15.89 -1.99
N GLU A 55 -34.77 14.82 -2.35
CA GLU A 55 -34.24 13.64 -3.02
C GLU A 55 -33.59 14.04 -4.36
N ILE A 56 -32.26 14.20 -4.35
CA ILE A 56 -31.47 14.41 -5.57
C ILE A 56 -31.46 13.10 -6.37
N LYS A 57 -32.24 13.07 -7.46
CA LYS A 57 -32.16 12.00 -8.47
C LYS A 57 -30.70 11.81 -8.92
N PRO A 58 -30.16 10.57 -8.92
CA PRO A 58 -28.77 10.35 -9.31
C PRO A 58 -28.58 10.71 -10.78
N ILE A 59 -27.78 11.75 -11.04
CA ILE A 59 -27.35 12.11 -12.39
C ILE A 59 -26.47 10.96 -12.90
N ILE A 60 -27.01 10.10 -13.76
CA ILE A 60 -26.24 9.08 -14.46
C ILE A 60 -25.24 9.81 -15.38
N LYS A 61 -24.00 9.99 -14.92
CA LYS A 61 -22.93 10.59 -15.73
C LYS A 61 -22.57 9.61 -16.85
N THR A 62 -22.71 10.03 -18.10
CA THR A 62 -22.23 9.25 -19.25
C THR A 62 -20.70 9.10 -19.21
N PRO A 63 -20.12 8.02 -19.80
CA PRO A 63 -18.66 7.83 -19.83
C PRO A 63 -17.92 9.04 -20.44
N GLN A 64 -18.49 9.67 -21.46
CA GLN A 64 -17.91 10.87 -22.07
C GLN A 64 -17.90 12.07 -21.11
N SER A 65 -18.98 12.26 -20.33
CA SER A 65 -19.05 13.32 -19.31
C SER A 65 -18.00 13.13 -18.21
N LYS A 66 -17.76 11.89 -17.79
CA LYS A 66 -16.68 11.53 -16.86
C LYS A 66 -15.31 11.88 -17.46
N LEU A 67 -15.05 11.45 -18.69
CA LEU A 67 -13.80 11.76 -19.39
C LEU A 67 -13.58 13.28 -19.56
N ASP A 68 -14.62 14.04 -19.87
CA ASP A 68 -14.51 15.50 -19.99
C ASP A 68 -14.26 16.18 -18.63
N LYS A 69 -14.68 15.58 -17.51
CA LYS A 69 -14.29 16.02 -16.15
C LYS A 69 -12.80 15.73 -15.89
N ILE A 70 -12.34 14.52 -16.20
CA ILE A 70 -10.93 14.15 -16.13
C ILE A 70 -10.06 15.13 -16.91
N PHE A 71 -10.40 15.41 -18.17
CA PHE A 71 -9.65 16.36 -19.01
C PHE A 71 -9.69 17.79 -18.50
N ARG A 72 -10.78 18.21 -17.85
CA ARG A 72 -10.83 19.53 -17.20
C ARG A 72 -9.90 19.55 -16.00
N GLU A 73 -9.87 18.51 -15.20
CA GLU A 73 -9.02 18.43 -14.02
C GLU A 73 -7.53 18.39 -14.39
N LEU A 74 -7.14 17.59 -15.40
CA LEU A 74 -5.75 17.59 -15.90
C LEU A 74 -5.29 18.97 -16.39
N ARG A 75 -6.18 19.75 -17.02
CA ARG A 75 -5.85 21.13 -17.44
C ARG A 75 -5.71 22.08 -16.25
N LYS A 76 -6.41 21.85 -15.14
CA LYS A 76 -6.20 22.61 -13.90
C LYS A 76 -4.87 22.24 -13.27
N ILE A 77 -4.58 20.94 -13.15
CA ILE A 77 -3.29 20.42 -12.66
C ILE A 77 -2.14 21.06 -13.45
N LYS A 78 -2.22 21.05 -14.79
CA LYS A 78 -1.20 21.68 -15.65
C LYS A 78 -0.88 23.15 -15.32
N LYS A 79 -1.85 23.90 -14.80
CA LYS A 79 -1.72 25.33 -14.46
C LYS A 79 -1.36 25.57 -12.99
N SER A 80 -1.29 24.50 -12.20
CA SER A 80 -1.02 24.55 -10.76
C SER A 80 0.46 24.38 -10.45
N ARG A 81 0.82 24.61 -9.19
CA ARG A 81 2.09 24.15 -8.65
C ARG A 81 1.89 22.85 -7.87
N VAL A 82 2.94 22.04 -7.78
CA VAL A 82 2.92 20.79 -7.03
C VAL A 82 2.50 21.02 -5.56
N GLU A 83 2.96 22.12 -4.95
CA GLU A 83 2.62 22.48 -3.56
C GLU A 83 1.14 22.78 -3.36
N ASP A 84 0.41 23.20 -4.40
CA ASP A 84 -1.01 23.54 -4.31
C ASP A 84 -1.88 22.31 -3.99
N TYR A 85 -1.38 21.10 -4.27
CA TYR A 85 -2.07 19.83 -4.01
C TYR A 85 -1.71 19.23 -2.66
N PHE A 86 -0.49 19.44 -2.15
CA PHE A 86 -0.14 19.03 -0.79
C PHE A 86 -0.86 19.84 0.29
N ILE A 87 -1.38 21.02 -0.05
CA ILE A 87 -2.12 21.91 0.86
C ILE A 87 -3.64 21.66 0.80
N ARG A 88 -4.16 21.12 -0.31
CA ARG A 88 -5.60 20.90 -0.51
C ARG A 88 -5.95 19.43 -0.29
N GLY A 89 -6.36 19.08 0.93
CA GLY A 89 -6.99 17.79 1.22
C GLY A 89 -8.41 17.69 0.63
N ASN A 90 -8.54 17.77 -0.69
CA ASN A 90 -9.83 17.68 -1.39
C ASN A 90 -10.04 16.27 -1.95
N SER A 91 -10.65 15.40 -1.15
CA SER A 91 -11.10 14.06 -1.57
C SER A 91 -11.93 14.09 -2.87
N ALA A 92 -12.74 15.14 -3.07
CA ALA A 92 -13.58 15.29 -4.24
C ALA A 92 -12.79 15.52 -5.56
N GLN A 93 -11.56 16.04 -5.52
CA GLN A 93 -10.71 16.15 -6.72
C GLN A 93 -9.98 14.85 -7.01
N GLU A 94 -9.56 14.14 -5.95
CA GLU A 94 -8.94 12.83 -6.08
C GLU A 94 -9.88 11.80 -6.72
N GLU A 95 -11.18 11.86 -6.37
CA GLU A 95 -12.23 11.02 -6.97
C GLU A 95 -12.43 11.25 -8.47
N ILE A 96 -12.14 12.45 -9.00
CA ILE A 96 -12.37 12.75 -10.43
C ILE A 96 -11.42 11.95 -11.31
N LEU A 97 -10.12 11.90 -10.99
CA LEU A 97 -9.18 11.13 -11.80
C LEU A 97 -9.37 9.62 -11.61
N GLN A 98 -9.86 9.17 -10.45
CA GLN A 98 -10.21 7.76 -10.22
C GLN A 98 -11.31 7.25 -11.16
N GLU A 99 -12.13 8.13 -11.75
CA GLU A 99 -13.09 7.75 -12.81
C GLU A 99 -12.38 7.10 -14.04
N VAL A 100 -11.05 7.22 -14.17
CA VAL A 100 -10.25 6.53 -15.20
C VAL A 100 -10.28 5.01 -15.09
N PHE A 101 -10.50 4.47 -13.88
CA PHE A 101 -10.59 3.03 -13.65
C PHE A 101 -11.95 2.44 -14.07
N ASP A 102 -12.93 3.29 -14.41
CA ASP A 102 -14.17 2.84 -14.99
C ASP A 102 -13.90 2.28 -16.40
N ARG A 103 -14.19 0.99 -16.60
CA ARG A 103 -13.99 0.28 -17.87
C ARG A 103 -14.62 0.99 -19.06
N SER A 104 -15.74 1.67 -18.87
CA SER A 104 -16.41 2.43 -19.93
C SER A 104 -15.64 3.70 -20.33
N VAL A 105 -14.96 4.34 -19.37
CA VAL A 105 -14.08 5.49 -19.58
C VAL A 105 -12.79 5.02 -20.27
N GLU A 106 -12.22 3.90 -19.81
CA GLU A 106 -11.02 3.31 -20.41
C GLU A 106 -11.21 3.00 -21.91
N GLN A 107 -12.35 2.41 -22.27
CA GLN A 107 -12.68 2.09 -23.67
C GLN A 107 -12.70 3.33 -24.56
N ILE A 108 -13.26 4.44 -24.07
CA ILE A 108 -13.36 5.67 -24.87
C ILE A 108 -12.07 6.48 -24.89
N LEU A 109 -11.15 6.30 -23.93
CA LEU A 109 -9.81 6.94 -23.94
C LEU A 109 -9.02 6.59 -25.21
N ASN A 110 -9.19 5.37 -25.73
CA ASN A 110 -8.49 4.90 -26.93
C ASN A 110 -9.02 5.50 -28.24
N LYS A 111 -10.15 6.23 -28.23
CA LYS A 111 -10.70 6.85 -29.44
C LYS A 111 -9.72 7.89 -30.02
N PRO A 112 -9.56 8.00 -31.35
CA PRO A 112 -8.62 8.94 -31.98
C PRO A 112 -8.81 10.40 -31.53
N GLU A 113 -10.05 10.84 -31.37
CA GLU A 113 -10.38 12.20 -30.91
C GLU A 113 -9.88 12.47 -29.49
N ASN A 114 -9.99 11.48 -28.61
CA ASN A 114 -9.56 11.60 -27.21
C ASN A 114 -8.04 11.52 -27.09
N LYS A 115 -7.37 10.68 -27.89
CA LYS A 115 -5.90 10.69 -28.00
C LYS A 115 -5.36 12.06 -28.44
N LYS A 116 -6.01 12.73 -29.41
CA LYS A 116 -5.66 14.11 -29.80
C LYS A 116 -5.78 15.10 -28.64
N LYS A 117 -6.84 14.99 -27.82
CA LYS A 117 -7.02 15.83 -26.62
C LYS A 117 -5.95 15.54 -25.57
N ILE A 118 -5.61 14.28 -25.34
CA ILE A 118 -4.55 13.85 -24.41
C ILE A 118 -3.21 14.47 -24.83
N LYS A 119 -2.84 14.33 -26.11
CA LYS A 119 -1.62 14.94 -26.67
C LYS A 119 -1.55 16.45 -26.40
N GLN A 120 -2.65 17.16 -26.62
CA GLN A 120 -2.72 18.61 -26.36
C GLN A 120 -2.59 18.96 -24.87
N ILE A 121 -3.16 18.13 -23.97
CA ILE A 121 -3.04 18.32 -22.53
C ILE A 121 -1.59 18.15 -22.09
N PHE A 122 -0.91 17.10 -22.54
CA PHE A 122 0.46 16.79 -22.11
C PHE A 122 1.55 17.60 -22.82
N LYS A 123 1.28 18.22 -23.96
CA LYS A 123 2.25 19.11 -24.62
C LYS A 123 2.78 20.20 -23.67
N GLY A 124 4.07 20.18 -23.33
CA GLY A 124 4.68 21.14 -22.41
C GLY A 124 4.12 21.06 -20.98
N PHE A 125 3.74 19.86 -20.55
CA PHE A 125 3.27 19.59 -19.19
C PHE A 125 4.47 19.45 -18.24
N ASP A 126 4.38 20.00 -17.02
CA ASP A 126 5.38 19.74 -15.99
C ASP A 126 5.14 18.36 -15.36
N PHE A 127 5.95 17.38 -15.75
CA PHE A 127 5.81 16.01 -15.28
C PHE A 127 6.07 15.82 -13.77
N ASN A 128 6.58 16.83 -13.04
CA ASN A 128 6.57 16.77 -11.57
C ASN A 128 5.14 16.67 -11.00
N LEU A 129 4.16 17.22 -11.71
CA LEU A 129 2.75 17.20 -11.31
C LEU A 129 2.12 15.80 -11.43
N VAL A 130 2.76 14.85 -12.13
CA VAL A 130 2.28 13.46 -12.17
C VAL A 130 2.28 12.84 -10.77
N LYS A 131 3.17 13.29 -9.87
CA LYS A 131 3.22 12.81 -8.47
C LYS A 131 1.96 13.10 -7.66
N VAL A 132 1.08 14.00 -8.13
CA VAL A 132 -0.19 14.32 -7.46
C VAL A 132 -1.12 13.11 -7.44
N GLN A 133 -1.33 12.48 -8.60
CA GLN A 133 -2.13 11.26 -8.74
C GLN A 133 -1.45 10.35 -9.79
N PRO A 134 -0.37 9.67 -9.40
CA PRO A 134 0.56 9.07 -10.35
C PRO A 134 -0.11 7.97 -11.17
N LEU A 135 -0.86 7.07 -10.56
CA LEU A 135 -1.43 5.94 -11.28
C LEU A 135 -2.47 6.38 -12.32
N GLU A 136 -3.39 7.25 -11.90
CA GLU A 136 -4.46 7.76 -12.74
C GLU A 136 -3.91 8.57 -13.92
N MET A 137 -2.94 9.45 -13.65
CA MET A 137 -2.30 10.25 -14.69
C MET A 137 -1.47 9.41 -15.66
N LEU A 138 -0.77 8.39 -15.16
CA LEU A 138 0.00 7.47 -16.01
C LEU A 138 -0.91 6.70 -16.98
N ILE A 139 -2.08 6.22 -16.54
CA ILE A 139 -3.04 5.51 -17.42
C ILE A 139 -3.45 6.37 -18.61
N ILE A 140 -3.63 7.68 -18.41
CA ILE A 140 -4.03 8.62 -19.45
C ILE A 140 -2.83 8.98 -20.33
N LEU A 141 -1.68 9.27 -19.72
CA LEU A 141 -0.43 9.61 -20.38
C LEU A 141 0.02 8.52 -21.36
N LEU A 142 -0.09 7.25 -20.95
CA LEU A 142 0.28 6.09 -21.76
C LEU A 142 -0.58 5.89 -23.02
N LYS A 143 -1.66 6.67 -23.21
CA LYS A 143 -2.46 6.62 -24.44
C LYS A 143 -1.87 7.44 -25.59
N ASP A 144 -0.87 8.28 -25.30
CA ASP A 144 -0.14 9.08 -26.29
C ASP A 144 1.37 8.77 -26.23
N GLU A 145 1.91 8.29 -27.35
CA GLU A 145 3.32 7.88 -27.45
C GLU A 145 4.28 9.06 -27.27
N THR A 146 3.93 10.24 -27.78
CA THR A 146 4.77 11.45 -27.64
C THR A 146 4.89 11.85 -26.16
N ALA A 147 3.76 11.96 -25.45
CA ALA A 147 3.75 12.26 -24.02
C ALA A 147 4.47 11.18 -23.19
N THR A 148 4.36 9.91 -23.61
CA THR A 148 5.07 8.79 -22.97
C THR A 148 6.58 8.93 -23.09
N GLU A 149 7.08 9.26 -24.28
CA GLU A 149 8.52 9.45 -24.49
C GLU A 149 9.05 10.69 -23.77
N GLU A 150 8.33 11.82 -23.83
CA GLU A 150 8.67 13.03 -23.09
C GLU A 150 8.74 12.77 -21.57
N PHE A 151 7.85 11.93 -21.04
CA PHE A 151 7.87 11.51 -19.64
C PHE A 151 9.07 10.61 -19.30
N LYS A 152 9.42 9.66 -20.18
CA LYS A 152 10.62 8.83 -20.01
C LYS A 152 11.88 9.69 -19.98
N GLU A 153 12.04 10.60 -20.94
CA GLU A 153 13.16 11.54 -21.00
C GLU A 153 13.23 12.40 -19.73
N PHE A 154 12.09 12.92 -19.27
CA PHE A 154 12.01 13.67 -18.01
C PHE A 154 12.54 12.85 -16.83
N CYS A 155 12.15 11.58 -16.72
CA CYS A 155 12.61 10.70 -15.65
C CYS A 155 14.11 10.43 -15.72
N LEU A 156 14.64 10.18 -16.93
CA LEU A 156 16.06 9.91 -17.16
C LEU A 156 16.95 11.13 -16.85
N ASN A 157 16.45 12.33 -17.18
CA ASN A 157 17.17 13.59 -17.00
C ASN A 157 17.16 14.13 -15.55
N LYS A 158 16.46 13.48 -14.62
CA LYS A 158 16.46 13.87 -13.20
C LYS A 158 17.86 13.77 -12.61
N SER A 159 18.37 14.84 -11.98
CA SER A 159 19.68 14.78 -11.30
C SER A 159 19.65 13.91 -10.03
N ILE A 160 18.55 13.97 -9.28
CA ILE A 160 18.36 13.23 -8.03
C ILE A 160 17.03 12.49 -8.12
N VAL A 161 17.03 11.21 -7.74
CA VAL A 161 15.84 10.36 -7.67
C VAL A 161 15.35 10.34 -6.21
N THR A 162 14.35 11.16 -5.90
CA THR A 162 13.72 11.16 -4.57
C THR A 162 12.86 9.92 -4.36
N ILE A 163 12.43 9.66 -3.12
CA ILE A 163 11.48 8.56 -2.82
C ILE A 163 10.20 8.69 -3.66
N GLY A 164 9.69 9.90 -3.86
CA GLY A 164 8.53 10.13 -4.72
C GLY A 164 8.80 9.95 -6.21
N ASP A 165 10.04 10.16 -6.68
CA ASP A 165 10.42 9.80 -8.05
C ASP A 165 10.53 8.27 -8.19
N ALA A 166 11.08 7.59 -7.18
CA ALA A 166 11.19 6.13 -7.17
C ALA A 166 9.81 5.45 -7.20
N ASP A 167 8.87 5.88 -6.38
CA ASP A 167 7.48 5.39 -6.41
C ASP A 167 6.81 5.62 -7.78
N LEU A 168 7.00 6.81 -8.36
CA LEU A 168 6.48 7.14 -9.69
C LEU A 168 7.10 6.26 -10.79
N LEU A 169 8.42 6.05 -10.75
CA LEU A 169 9.15 5.17 -11.68
C LEU A 169 8.67 3.73 -11.57
N ILE A 170 8.52 3.19 -10.36
CA ILE A 170 7.99 1.84 -10.13
C ILE A 170 6.59 1.73 -10.73
N LYS A 171 5.70 2.68 -10.44
CA LYS A 171 4.34 2.69 -11.01
C LYS A 171 4.36 2.72 -12.53
N PHE A 172 5.21 3.55 -13.13
CA PHE A 172 5.36 3.61 -14.59
C PHE A 172 5.82 2.28 -15.17
N LEU A 173 6.90 1.70 -14.62
CA LEU A 173 7.43 0.41 -15.03
C LEU A 173 6.39 -0.70 -14.90
N CYS A 174 5.61 -0.73 -13.81
CA CYS A 174 4.52 -1.69 -13.67
C CYS A 174 3.44 -1.53 -14.77
N GLN A 175 3.06 -0.28 -15.11
CA GLN A 175 2.07 -0.03 -16.15
C GLN A 175 2.56 -0.41 -17.56
N THR A 176 3.87 -0.35 -17.80
CA THR A 176 4.48 -0.80 -19.06
C THR A 176 4.97 -2.24 -19.00
N ASN A 177 4.59 -3.01 -17.97
CA ASN A 177 5.03 -4.38 -17.74
C ASN A 177 6.57 -4.55 -17.81
N PHE A 178 7.29 -3.56 -17.28
CA PHE A 178 8.76 -3.47 -17.29
C PHE A 178 9.38 -3.54 -18.71
N ASP A 179 8.64 -3.07 -19.73
CA ASP A 179 9.15 -2.90 -21.10
C ASP A 179 10.17 -1.74 -21.17
N ASP A 180 11.37 -2.01 -20.66
CA ASP A 180 12.56 -1.13 -20.62
C ASP A 180 13.79 -1.93 -21.07
N TYR A 181 13.85 -2.24 -22.37
CA TYR A 181 14.83 -3.16 -22.98
C TYR A 181 16.30 -2.87 -22.63
N GLU A 182 16.70 -1.60 -22.53
CA GLU A 182 18.07 -1.20 -22.18
C GLU A 182 18.28 -0.98 -20.66
N HIS A 183 17.23 -1.24 -19.87
CA HIS A 183 17.16 -1.02 -18.44
C HIS A 183 17.52 0.41 -18.02
N LYS A 184 17.21 1.42 -18.86
CA LYS A 184 17.59 2.82 -18.61
C LYS A 184 16.85 3.36 -17.40
N LEU A 185 15.54 3.13 -17.33
CA LEU A 185 14.70 3.57 -16.21
C LEU A 185 14.96 2.72 -14.96
N MET A 186 15.21 1.42 -15.12
CA MET A 186 15.62 0.56 -14.00
C MET A 186 16.95 1.01 -13.38
N LYS A 187 17.99 1.27 -14.19
CA LYS A 187 19.26 1.83 -13.72
C LYS A 187 19.06 3.21 -13.08
N LYS A 188 18.12 4.01 -13.62
CA LYS A 188 17.76 5.30 -13.03
C LYS A 188 17.17 5.14 -11.64
N LEU A 189 16.23 4.21 -11.46
CA LEU A 189 15.64 3.86 -10.17
C LEU A 189 16.71 3.42 -9.17
N GLY A 190 17.74 2.70 -9.62
CA GLY A 190 18.87 2.27 -8.80
C GLY A 190 19.77 3.40 -8.28
N GLN A 191 19.61 4.64 -8.76
CA GLN A 191 20.29 5.81 -8.19
C GLN A 191 19.68 6.24 -6.86
N ASN A 192 18.50 5.73 -6.49
CA ASN A 192 17.91 5.93 -5.18
C ASN A 192 18.50 4.93 -4.16
N THR A 193 18.98 5.45 -3.03
CA THR A 193 19.66 4.66 -1.97
C THR A 193 18.79 3.61 -1.29
N HIS A 194 17.46 3.66 -1.43
CA HIS A 194 16.56 2.65 -0.89
C HIS A 194 16.21 1.57 -1.92
N MET A 195 16.49 1.83 -3.20
CA MET A 195 16.17 0.93 -4.32
C MET A 195 17.39 0.29 -4.96
N ASP A 196 18.60 0.80 -4.68
CA ASP A 196 19.86 0.33 -5.25
C ASP A 196 20.05 -1.19 -5.14
N GLY A 197 19.87 -1.76 -3.94
CA GLY A 197 19.99 -3.20 -3.70
C GLY A 197 18.92 -4.00 -4.42
N ILE A 198 17.68 -3.50 -4.46
CA ILE A 198 16.57 -4.17 -5.16
C ILE A 198 16.84 -4.17 -6.67
N VAL A 199 17.24 -3.03 -7.23
CA VAL A 199 17.56 -2.89 -8.66
C VAL A 199 18.77 -3.74 -9.03
N TYR A 200 19.80 -3.77 -8.19
CA TYR A 200 20.95 -4.65 -8.38
C TYR A 200 20.52 -6.12 -8.44
N THR A 201 19.74 -6.59 -7.46
CA THR A 201 19.23 -7.96 -7.46
C THR A 201 18.34 -8.27 -8.67
N PHE A 202 17.51 -7.31 -9.10
CA PHE A 202 16.64 -7.47 -10.26
C PHE A 202 17.45 -7.58 -11.57
N LEU A 203 18.51 -6.77 -11.71
CA LEU A 203 19.32 -6.69 -12.93
C LEU A 203 20.46 -7.73 -13.01
N ASP A 204 20.94 -8.26 -11.88
CA ASP A 204 22.00 -9.29 -11.90
C ASP A 204 21.48 -10.62 -12.48
N GLU A 205 20.15 -10.81 -12.57
CA GLU A 205 19.46 -12.00 -13.11
C GLU A 205 19.89 -13.34 -12.48
N LYS A 206 20.74 -13.30 -11.45
CA LYS A 206 21.19 -14.48 -10.72
C LYS A 206 20.20 -14.78 -9.60
N LEU A 207 19.69 -16.00 -9.62
CA LEU A 207 19.03 -16.56 -8.46
C LEU A 207 20.08 -16.76 -7.36
N ASN A 208 19.90 -16.09 -6.22
CA ASN A 208 20.70 -16.34 -5.03
C ASN A 208 20.31 -17.71 -4.45
N CYS A 209 20.86 -18.78 -5.02
CA CYS A 209 20.61 -20.15 -4.57
C CYS A 209 21.35 -20.49 -3.27
N ASP A 210 22.40 -19.74 -2.93
CA ASP A 210 23.25 -20.01 -1.77
C ASP A 210 22.62 -19.52 -0.45
N ASN A 211 21.86 -18.43 -0.53
CA ASN A 211 21.04 -17.94 0.57
C ASN A 211 19.69 -17.45 0.02
N PRO A 212 18.76 -18.37 -0.29
CA PRO A 212 17.52 -18.05 -1.00
C PRO A 212 16.54 -17.19 -0.19
N GLY A 213 16.92 -16.81 1.04
CA GLY A 213 16.08 -16.04 1.94
C GLY A 213 14.96 -16.91 2.52
N TYR A 214 14.10 -16.28 3.34
CA TYR A 214 12.88 -16.84 3.93
C TYR A 214 12.94 -18.35 4.28
N TYR A 215 13.31 -18.65 5.53
CA TYR A 215 13.48 -20.02 6.05
C TYR A 215 14.47 -20.92 5.27
N LYS A 216 15.37 -20.35 4.45
CA LYS A 216 16.31 -21.09 3.60
C LYS A 216 15.62 -22.01 2.59
N LEU A 217 14.39 -21.68 2.22
CA LEU A 217 13.63 -22.45 1.23
C LEU A 217 14.33 -22.43 -0.13
N ALA A 218 14.46 -23.58 -0.77
CA ALA A 218 15.06 -23.69 -2.09
C ALA A 218 14.27 -22.89 -3.14
N CYS A 219 14.92 -22.52 -4.26
CA CYS A 219 14.30 -21.70 -5.31
C CYS A 219 12.95 -22.25 -5.82
N MET A 220 12.81 -23.58 -5.90
CA MET A 220 11.54 -24.21 -6.32
C MET A 220 10.42 -24.06 -5.29
N GLN A 221 10.75 -24.02 -4.01
CA GLN A 221 9.81 -23.78 -2.90
C GLN A 221 9.41 -22.30 -2.86
N MET A 222 10.38 -21.40 -3.05
CA MET A 222 10.13 -19.96 -3.19
C MET A 222 9.24 -19.64 -4.39
N LYS A 223 9.37 -20.38 -5.49
CA LYS A 223 8.44 -20.25 -6.63
C LYS A 223 7.00 -20.56 -6.24
N LYS A 224 6.75 -21.63 -5.47
CA LYS A 224 5.39 -21.95 -4.99
C LYS A 224 4.82 -20.85 -4.10
N LEU A 225 5.64 -20.26 -3.24
CA LEU A 225 5.23 -19.11 -2.41
C LEU A 225 4.92 -17.86 -3.23
N SER A 226 5.63 -17.64 -4.34
CA SER A 226 5.39 -16.49 -5.21
C SER A 226 3.97 -16.47 -5.80
N GLU A 227 3.32 -17.64 -5.86
CA GLU A 227 1.93 -17.81 -6.30
C GLU A 227 0.91 -17.61 -5.14
N MET A 228 1.38 -17.22 -3.95
CA MET A 228 0.58 -17.04 -2.74
C MET A 228 0.63 -15.61 -2.18
N PRO A 229 -0.07 -14.64 -2.81
CA PRO A 229 0.05 -13.22 -2.44
C PRO A 229 -0.35 -12.90 -1.00
N ASP A 230 -1.33 -13.62 -0.45
CA ASP A 230 -1.75 -13.56 0.94
C ASP A 230 -0.64 -14.01 1.91
N VAL A 231 0.09 -15.08 1.59
CA VAL A 231 1.24 -15.55 2.39
C VAL A 231 2.38 -14.55 2.33
N LEU A 232 2.65 -13.99 1.14
CA LEU A 232 3.68 -12.95 0.96
C LEU A 232 3.37 -11.69 1.77
N GLU A 233 2.11 -11.26 1.82
CA GLU A 233 1.71 -10.11 2.62
C GLU A 233 1.86 -10.38 4.12
N GLN A 234 1.45 -11.56 4.61
CA GLN A 234 1.70 -11.93 6.02
C GLN A 234 3.19 -11.94 6.34
N THR A 235 4.03 -12.51 5.47
CA THR A 235 5.50 -12.52 5.63
C THR A 235 6.06 -11.10 5.71
N ARG A 236 5.62 -10.20 4.84
CA ARG A 236 6.04 -8.79 4.83
C ARG A 236 5.67 -8.08 6.13
N LEU A 237 4.43 -8.23 6.58
CA LEU A 237 3.94 -7.59 7.81
C LEU A 237 4.63 -8.17 9.06
N ARG A 238 4.92 -9.47 9.06
CA ARG A 238 5.72 -10.14 10.09
C ARG A 238 7.12 -9.54 10.19
N ILE A 239 7.86 -9.49 9.08
CA ILE A 239 9.22 -8.92 9.04
C ILE A 239 9.23 -7.45 9.49
N LEU A 240 8.22 -6.66 9.11
CA LEU A 240 8.09 -5.28 9.58
C LEU A 240 7.90 -5.21 11.10
N SER A 241 7.09 -6.11 11.65
CA SER A 241 6.81 -6.20 13.08
C SER A 241 8.03 -6.67 13.88
N GLU A 242 8.76 -7.68 13.38
CA GLU A 242 10.04 -8.14 13.92
C GLU A 242 11.05 -7.00 14.00
N ARG A 243 11.21 -6.23 12.91
CA ARG A 243 12.12 -5.07 12.85
C ARG A 243 11.71 -3.91 13.77
N SER A 244 10.47 -3.92 14.24
CA SER A 244 9.92 -2.93 15.16
C SER A 244 9.84 -3.46 16.60
N ASP A 245 10.47 -4.61 16.89
CA ASP A 245 10.42 -5.34 18.17
C ASP A 245 9.00 -5.72 18.66
N SER A 246 8.02 -5.71 17.75
CA SER A 246 6.62 -6.01 18.04
C SER A 246 6.32 -7.50 17.84
N HIS A 247 6.90 -8.33 18.72
CA HIS A 247 6.86 -9.79 18.62
C HIS A 247 5.44 -10.36 18.78
N SER A 248 4.58 -9.70 19.55
CA SER A 248 3.15 -10.04 19.65
C SER A 248 2.41 -9.89 18.32
N VAL A 249 2.72 -8.85 17.54
CA VAL A 249 2.13 -8.65 16.21
C VAL A 249 2.77 -9.61 15.19
N ALA A 250 4.09 -9.81 15.28
CA ALA A 250 4.81 -10.78 14.45
C ALA A 250 4.25 -12.20 14.60
N LEU A 251 3.94 -12.63 15.84
CA LEU A 251 3.32 -13.93 16.11
C LEU A 251 1.97 -14.09 15.41
N ASN A 252 1.13 -13.05 15.39
CA ASN A 252 -0.15 -13.11 14.69
C ASN A 252 0.02 -13.30 13.18
N HIS A 253 1.00 -12.61 12.58
CA HIS A 253 1.32 -12.78 11.17
C HIS A 253 1.91 -14.17 10.87
N LEU A 254 2.76 -14.68 11.76
CA LEU A 254 3.31 -16.03 11.67
C LEU A 254 2.22 -17.11 11.69
N VAL A 255 1.21 -16.98 12.54
CA VAL A 255 0.03 -17.88 12.56
C VAL A 255 -0.72 -17.83 11.24
N ASN A 256 -1.01 -16.62 10.73
CA ASN A 256 -1.74 -16.45 9.48
C ASN A 256 -0.95 -16.99 8.28
N GLU A 257 0.37 -16.87 8.30
CA GLU A 257 1.29 -17.35 7.27
C GLU A 257 1.22 -18.88 7.14
N ILE A 258 1.45 -19.62 8.23
CA ILE A 258 1.37 -21.10 8.19
C ILE A 258 -0.06 -21.58 7.90
N HIS A 259 -1.08 -20.89 8.42
CA HIS A 259 -2.48 -21.22 8.16
C HIS A 259 -2.83 -21.08 6.69
N ALA A 260 -2.44 -19.97 6.05
CA ALA A 260 -2.67 -19.72 4.64
C ALA A 260 -1.95 -20.74 3.74
N VAL A 261 -0.70 -21.11 4.07
CA VAL A 261 0.02 -22.17 3.34
C VAL A 261 -0.71 -23.50 3.44
N CYS A 262 -1.13 -23.92 4.63
CA CYS A 262 -1.88 -25.16 4.82
C CYS A 262 -3.22 -25.16 4.07
N ILE A 263 -4.00 -24.07 4.15
CA ILE A 263 -5.27 -23.94 3.42
C ILE A 263 -5.08 -24.14 1.91
N LYS A 264 -4.02 -23.55 1.35
CA LYS A 264 -3.74 -23.66 -0.08
C LYS A 264 -3.27 -25.05 -0.51
N GLN A 265 -2.58 -25.77 0.36
CA GLN A 265 -1.98 -27.06 0.04
C GLN A 265 -2.85 -28.27 0.39
N ASP A 266 -3.77 -28.16 1.36
CA ASP A 266 -4.56 -29.29 1.87
C ASP A 266 -5.85 -29.52 1.06
N THR A 267 -6.70 -28.49 0.88
CA THR A 267 -7.86 -28.42 -0.06
C THR A 267 -8.78 -27.25 0.37
N LYS A 268 -9.63 -26.75 -0.55
CA LYS A 268 -10.60 -25.65 -0.30
C LYS A 268 -11.77 -26.07 0.60
N LYS A 269 -11.54 -26.26 1.90
CA LYS A 269 -12.62 -26.26 2.91
C LYS A 269 -12.93 -24.83 3.33
N LYS A 270 -14.23 -24.53 3.52
CA LYS A 270 -14.71 -23.20 3.92
C LYS A 270 -14.35 -22.86 5.37
N ASP A 271 -14.28 -23.88 6.22
CA ASP A 271 -14.00 -23.78 7.66
C ASP A 271 -12.75 -24.62 7.98
N TYR A 272 -11.57 -24.04 7.73
CA TYR A 272 -10.28 -24.70 7.95
C TYR A 272 -9.67 -24.24 9.27
N ASP A 273 -9.69 -25.10 10.29
CA ASP A 273 -9.28 -24.74 11.66
C ASP A 273 -7.89 -25.27 12.03
N VAL A 274 -7.46 -25.04 13.28
CA VAL A 274 -6.17 -25.54 13.80
C VAL A 274 -6.08 -27.07 13.80
N ASN A 275 -7.20 -27.79 13.95
CA ASN A 275 -7.21 -29.24 13.92
C ASN A 275 -7.00 -29.77 12.50
N ASP A 276 -7.59 -29.11 11.51
CA ASP A 276 -7.31 -29.39 10.10
C ASP A 276 -5.83 -29.14 9.78
N VAL A 277 -5.26 -28.00 10.22
CA VAL A 277 -3.82 -27.70 10.09
C VAL A 277 -2.98 -28.85 10.65
N VAL A 278 -3.22 -29.26 11.91
CA VAL A 278 -2.41 -30.30 12.55
C VAL A 278 -2.56 -31.65 11.85
N LYS A 279 -3.78 -32.04 11.46
CA LYS A 279 -4.02 -33.29 10.72
C LYS A 279 -3.29 -33.27 9.38
N PHE A 280 -3.31 -32.14 8.69
CA PHE A 280 -2.60 -31.97 7.43
C PHE A 280 -1.10 -32.10 7.60
N LEU A 281 -0.50 -31.38 8.56
CA LEU A 281 0.93 -31.44 8.84
C LEU A 281 1.37 -32.86 9.19
N GLN A 282 0.59 -33.58 10.00
CA GLN A 282 0.83 -34.99 10.31
C GLN A 282 0.75 -35.89 9.06
N SER A 283 -0.22 -35.65 8.17
CA SER A 283 -0.32 -36.39 6.91
C SER A 283 0.86 -36.16 5.97
N LYS A 284 1.57 -35.04 6.13
CA LYS A 284 2.80 -34.70 5.41
C LYS A 284 4.07 -35.23 6.10
N GLY A 285 3.94 -36.00 7.18
CA GLY A 285 5.07 -36.63 7.87
C GLY A 285 5.85 -35.69 8.80
N ILE A 286 5.30 -34.51 9.12
CA ILE A 286 5.92 -33.57 10.06
C ILE A 286 5.85 -34.15 11.48
N GLN A 287 6.94 -34.00 12.24
CA GLN A 287 7.06 -34.59 13.58
C GLN A 287 5.97 -34.10 14.53
N HIS A 288 5.56 -34.98 15.45
CA HIS A 288 4.49 -34.70 16.41
C HIS A 288 4.81 -33.48 17.30
N GLU A 289 6.07 -33.30 17.67
CA GLU A 289 6.52 -32.14 18.45
C GLU A 289 6.27 -30.83 17.70
N THR A 290 6.74 -30.72 16.45
CA THR A 290 6.50 -29.55 15.58
C THR A 290 5.00 -29.29 15.40
N CYS A 291 4.20 -30.34 15.18
CA CYS A 291 2.75 -30.21 15.08
C CYS A 291 2.10 -29.67 16.36
N THR A 292 2.61 -30.09 17.53
CA THR A 292 2.15 -29.63 18.84
C THR A 292 2.51 -28.15 19.06
N LYS A 293 3.71 -27.75 18.66
CA LYS A 293 4.16 -26.36 18.71
C LYS A 293 3.33 -25.46 17.79
N VAL A 294 2.99 -25.93 16.59
CA VAL A 294 2.05 -25.22 15.70
C VAL A 294 0.67 -25.11 16.34
N ARG A 295 0.12 -26.16 16.96
CA ARG A 295 -1.16 -26.03 17.69
C ARG A 295 -1.09 -24.96 18.78
N ASN A 296 -0.05 -25.01 19.61
CA ASN A 296 0.14 -24.06 20.70
C ASN A 296 0.31 -22.62 20.17
N LEU A 297 0.86 -22.43 18.98
CA LEU A 297 0.96 -21.12 18.32
C LEU A 297 -0.44 -20.51 18.03
N PHE A 298 -1.40 -21.32 17.56
CA PHE A 298 -2.79 -20.86 17.38
C PHE A 298 -3.45 -20.51 18.71
N ASP A 299 -3.23 -21.30 19.75
CA ASP A 299 -3.77 -21.03 21.09
C ASP A 299 -3.13 -19.77 21.70
N ARG A 300 -1.84 -19.57 21.48
CA ARG A 300 -1.09 -18.41 21.97
C ARG A 300 -1.58 -17.11 21.34
N ARG A 301 -1.96 -17.14 20.06
CA ARG A 301 -2.62 -16.00 19.40
C ARG A 301 -3.92 -15.61 20.11
N ASN A 302 -4.71 -16.56 20.60
CA ASN A 302 -5.98 -16.28 21.29
C ASN A 302 -5.78 -15.70 22.70
N SER A 303 -4.58 -15.83 23.27
CA SER A 303 -4.19 -15.27 24.59
C SER A 303 -3.21 -14.08 24.45
N ASN A 304 -3.13 -13.48 23.26
CA ASN A 304 -2.27 -12.34 22.97
C ASN A 304 -3.02 -11.01 23.17
N SER A 305 -2.35 -9.99 23.68
CA SER A 305 -2.94 -8.66 23.96
C SER A 305 -3.38 -7.91 22.69
N VAL A 306 -2.87 -8.31 21.53
CA VAL A 306 -3.19 -7.70 20.23
C VAL A 306 -4.51 -8.20 19.64
N SER A 307 -4.87 -9.47 19.85
CA SER A 307 -6.07 -10.10 19.28
C SER A 307 -7.33 -9.85 20.12
N HIS A 308 -7.17 -9.52 21.41
CA HIS A 308 -8.24 -9.17 22.33
C HIS A 308 -7.95 -7.86 23.10
N PRO A 309 -8.05 -6.69 22.45
CA PRO A 309 -7.93 -5.41 23.13
C PRO A 309 -9.13 -5.23 24.08
N GLY A 310 -8.93 -5.47 25.38
CA GLY A 310 -9.90 -5.16 26.44
C GLY A 310 -10.53 -6.34 27.18
N SER A 311 -10.11 -7.59 26.95
CA SER A 311 -10.42 -8.68 27.90
C SER A 311 -9.49 -8.61 29.12
N ASP A 312 -9.96 -9.09 30.27
CA ASP A 312 -9.28 -9.00 31.57
C ASP A 312 -7.75 -9.10 31.47
N VAL A 313 -7.06 -8.09 32.01
CA VAL A 313 -5.58 -7.93 32.08
C VAL A 313 -4.86 -9.17 32.65
N ARG A 314 -5.60 -10.16 33.14
CA ARG A 314 -5.09 -11.43 33.70
C ARG A 314 -4.94 -12.57 32.68
N LEU A 315 -5.47 -12.46 31.45
CA LEU A 315 -5.45 -13.55 30.46
C LEU A 315 -4.59 -13.28 29.23
N ALA A 316 -4.28 -12.02 28.94
CA ALA A 316 -3.49 -11.63 27.77
C ALA A 316 -2.13 -11.06 28.18
N TRP A 317 -1.04 -11.73 27.82
CA TRP A 317 0.32 -11.24 28.07
C TRP A 317 1.14 -11.15 26.79
N GLU A 318 2.11 -10.25 26.80
CA GLU A 318 3.00 -9.96 25.68
C GLU A 318 3.87 -11.17 25.31
N VAL A 319 4.11 -11.36 24.02
CA VAL A 319 4.97 -12.41 23.50
C VAL A 319 6.42 -11.93 23.57
N THR A 320 7.29 -12.69 24.22
CA THR A 320 8.73 -12.38 24.28
C THR A 320 9.41 -12.74 22.96
N ARG A 321 10.60 -12.17 22.71
CA ARG A 321 11.39 -12.49 21.52
C ARG A 321 11.80 -13.96 21.50
N GLU A 322 12.19 -14.51 22.63
CA GLU A 322 12.63 -15.89 22.79
C GLU A 322 11.49 -16.87 22.47
N GLU A 323 10.30 -16.62 23.05
CA GLU A 323 9.08 -17.39 22.77
C GLU A 323 8.71 -17.31 21.28
N TYR A 324 8.77 -16.12 20.68
CA TYR A 324 8.50 -15.94 19.25
C TYR A 324 9.45 -16.75 18.37
N LEU A 325 10.76 -16.72 18.67
CA LEU A 325 11.78 -17.40 17.88
C LEU A 325 11.62 -18.93 17.92
N GLU A 326 11.17 -19.48 19.05
CA GLU A 326 10.84 -20.89 19.17
C GLU A 326 9.72 -21.29 18.20
N TYR A 327 8.61 -20.53 18.18
CA TYR A 327 7.53 -20.77 17.22
C TYR A 327 7.97 -20.56 15.77
N TYR A 328 8.77 -19.52 15.53
CA TYR A 328 9.31 -19.20 14.22
C TYR A 328 10.09 -20.38 13.63
N GLU A 329 10.95 -21.02 14.42
CA GLU A 329 11.75 -22.17 13.99
C GLU A 329 10.88 -23.37 13.56
N HIS A 330 9.88 -23.72 14.38
CA HIS A 330 8.97 -24.82 14.07
C HIS A 330 8.10 -24.55 12.83
N VAL A 331 7.68 -23.30 12.62
CA VAL A 331 7.00 -22.92 11.38
C VAL A 331 7.93 -23.08 10.17
N GLY A 332 9.21 -22.73 10.31
CA GLY A 332 10.21 -22.96 9.27
C GLY A 332 10.33 -24.43 8.86
N GLN A 333 10.39 -25.33 9.83
CA GLN A 333 10.39 -26.79 9.59
C GLN A 333 9.13 -27.25 8.84
N CYS A 334 7.96 -26.68 9.16
CA CYS A 334 6.74 -26.99 8.42
C CYS A 334 6.81 -26.49 6.97
N LEU A 335 7.24 -25.25 6.75
CA LEU A 335 7.31 -24.66 5.41
C LEU A 335 8.27 -25.41 4.50
N GLU A 336 9.41 -25.87 5.04
CA GLU A 336 10.37 -26.70 4.31
C GLU A 336 9.76 -28.03 3.83
N ALA A 337 8.83 -28.62 4.59
CA ALA A 337 8.17 -29.87 4.23
C ALA A 337 6.94 -29.69 3.31
N LEU A 338 6.26 -28.54 3.39
CA LEU A 338 5.01 -28.27 2.68
C LEU A 338 5.20 -27.73 1.26
N LEU A 339 6.25 -26.93 1.06
CA LEU A 339 6.59 -26.28 -0.19
C LEU A 339 7.63 -27.09 -0.94
#